data_AF-A0A3D5AZ56-F1
#
_entry.id   AF-A0A3D5AZ56-F1
#
_cell.length_a   1.000
_cell.length_b   1.000
_cell.length_c   1.000
_cell.angle_alpha   90.00
_cell.angle_beta   90.00
_cell.angle_gamma   90.00
#
_symmetry.space_group_name_H-M   'P 1'
#
loop_
_entity.id
_entity.type
_entity.pdbx_description
1 polymer ?
#
loop_
_entity_poly.entity_id
_entity_poly.type
_entity_poly.pdbx_seq_one_letter_code
_entity_poly.pdbx_strand_id
1 'polypeptide(L)'
;RAYPLFRYDPDKGTTPAECADLEGNPALEADWPVYKLDYLDEHGQPASLELPMTFADFAITEGRFRKHFRKAPHDTWNDDMVPLAEFIELTANERDGRFPYIWAVDPDNHLMRVLVSSELVKATTERRDFWRTLKFLTGHGTQVDTEQMVNAVRSEMAQRITAGLLAMAGGQDANALVAALSGAPAAKGGATAAPTTTATPAGYEPVWIDTPECTTCDECTDINPKIFAYDDQQKAYVLNPRGGPYRDIVRAAEKCTAGIIHPGTPFNPNEPGLDKLIQRAQKYQ
;
A
#
# COMPACT_ATOMS: atom_id res chain seq x y z
N ARG A 1 -22.01 1.00 -0.26
CA ARG A 1 -22.30 1.52 -1.63
C ARG A 1 -22.22 0.39 -2.67
N ALA A 2 -23.36 -0.16 -3.11
CA ALA A 2 -23.39 -1.23 -4.12
C ALA A 2 -23.48 -0.69 -5.56
N TYR A 3 -24.35 0.29 -5.78
CA TYR A 3 -24.63 0.90 -7.07
C TYR A 3 -24.70 2.43 -6.89
N PRO A 4 -23.57 3.15 -7.00
CA PRO A 4 -23.60 4.61 -6.94
C PRO A 4 -24.40 5.17 -8.12
N LEU A 5 -25.18 6.21 -7.88
CA LEU A 5 -25.87 6.95 -8.94
C LEU A 5 -24.83 7.75 -9.73
N PHE A 6 -24.87 7.65 -11.05
CA PHE A 6 -24.00 8.38 -11.95
C PHE A 6 -24.81 8.78 -13.17
N ARG A 7 -24.87 10.07 -13.45
CA ARG A 7 -25.51 10.63 -14.64
C ARG A 7 -24.43 11.22 -15.54
N TYR A 8 -24.56 10.98 -16.84
CA TYR A 8 -23.64 11.54 -17.83
C TYR A 8 -24.43 12.23 -18.93
N ASP A 9 -24.11 13.48 -19.18
CA ASP A 9 -24.72 14.36 -20.17
C ASP A 9 -23.61 15.02 -21.02
N PRO A 10 -23.36 14.53 -22.24
CA PRO A 10 -22.30 15.06 -23.10
C PRO A 10 -22.57 16.47 -23.62
N ASP A 11 -23.81 16.97 -23.52
CA ASP A 11 -24.16 18.32 -23.99
C ASP A 11 -23.83 19.41 -22.96
N LYS A 12 -23.51 19.04 -21.70
CA LYS A 12 -23.18 19.98 -20.61
C LYS A 12 -21.77 20.57 -20.68
N GLY A 13 -20.87 20.00 -21.46
CA GLY A 13 -19.48 20.46 -21.51
C GLY A 13 -18.57 19.56 -22.32
N THR A 14 -17.27 19.72 -22.09
CA THR A 14 -16.23 18.99 -22.83
C THR A 14 -15.34 18.14 -21.93
N THR A 15 -15.44 18.31 -20.61
CA THR A 15 -14.70 17.53 -19.61
C THR A 15 -15.60 16.54 -18.88
N PRO A 16 -15.06 15.42 -18.36
CA PRO A 16 -15.84 14.51 -17.51
C PRO A 16 -16.50 15.20 -16.32
N ALA A 17 -15.85 16.20 -15.72
CA ALA A 17 -16.39 16.93 -14.57
C ALA A 17 -17.61 17.78 -14.91
N GLU A 18 -17.67 18.34 -16.12
CA GLU A 18 -18.83 19.09 -16.60
C GLU A 18 -19.98 18.17 -17.04
N CYS A 19 -19.63 17.02 -17.63
CA CYS A 19 -20.60 16.09 -18.19
C CYS A 19 -21.16 15.10 -17.16
N ALA A 20 -20.47 14.83 -16.05
CA ALA A 20 -20.86 13.82 -15.08
C ALA A 20 -21.40 14.41 -13.76
N ASP A 21 -22.42 13.78 -13.22
CA ASP A 21 -23.11 14.20 -11.99
C ASP A 21 -23.34 13.02 -11.03
N LEU A 22 -23.06 13.25 -9.74
CA LEU A 22 -23.22 12.32 -8.63
C LEU A 22 -24.36 12.70 -7.67
N GLU A 23 -25.17 13.70 -8.00
CA GLU A 23 -26.31 14.14 -7.19
C GLU A 23 -27.25 12.96 -6.86
N GLY A 24 -27.74 12.95 -5.62
CA GLY A 24 -28.64 11.92 -5.10
C GLY A 24 -27.95 10.74 -4.42
N ASN A 25 -26.62 10.63 -4.50
CA ASN A 25 -25.88 9.71 -3.64
C ASN A 25 -25.79 10.28 -2.21
N PRO A 26 -26.03 9.48 -1.15
CA PRO A 26 -25.80 9.91 0.22
C PRO A 26 -24.30 10.08 0.49
N ALA A 27 -23.95 10.92 1.47
CA ALA A 27 -22.62 11.06 2.04
C ALA A 27 -21.49 11.24 0.99
N LEU A 28 -21.62 12.20 0.07
CA LEU A 28 -20.69 12.41 -1.05
C LEU A 28 -19.22 12.49 -0.63
N GLU A 29 -18.94 13.16 0.49
CA GLU A 29 -17.58 13.33 0.99
C GLU A 29 -16.97 12.04 1.58
N ALA A 30 -17.80 11.08 1.97
CA ALA A 30 -17.37 9.83 2.59
C ALA A 30 -17.37 8.66 1.59
N ASP A 31 -16.55 7.66 1.90
CA ASP A 31 -16.54 6.40 1.14
C ASP A 31 -17.81 5.58 1.37
N TRP A 32 -18.34 5.60 2.60
CA TRP A 32 -19.54 4.88 2.99
C TRP A 32 -20.54 5.81 3.68
N PRO A 33 -21.85 5.72 3.35
CA PRO A 33 -22.88 6.28 4.22
C PRO A 33 -22.96 5.47 5.52
N VAL A 34 -23.54 6.05 6.56
CA VAL A 34 -23.69 5.41 7.88
C VAL A 34 -25.14 5.02 8.12
N TYR A 35 -25.38 3.91 8.82
CA TYR A 35 -26.68 3.47 9.29
C TYR A 35 -26.64 3.12 10.78
N LYS A 36 -27.80 3.12 11.42
CA LYS A 36 -27.98 2.70 12.80
C LYS A 36 -28.40 1.24 12.87
N LEU A 37 -27.69 0.43 13.64
CA LEU A 37 -28.06 -0.95 13.96
C LEU A 37 -28.51 -1.02 15.42
N ASP A 38 -29.80 -1.25 15.64
CA ASP A 38 -30.37 -1.45 16.98
C ASP A 38 -30.22 -2.92 17.41
N TYR A 39 -29.88 -3.15 18.68
CA TYR A 39 -29.67 -4.49 19.25
C TYR A 39 -29.98 -4.51 20.75
N LEU A 40 -30.02 -5.69 21.37
CA LEU A 40 -30.09 -5.89 22.81
C LEU A 40 -28.69 -6.22 23.34
N ASP A 41 -28.27 -5.48 24.38
CA ASP A 41 -26.99 -5.72 25.05
C ASP A 41 -27.01 -7.00 25.93
N GLU A 42 -25.90 -7.29 26.60
CA GLU A 42 -25.76 -8.46 27.48
C GLU A 42 -26.74 -8.48 28.67
N HIS A 43 -27.36 -7.33 28.99
CA HIS A 43 -28.37 -7.17 30.03
C HIS A 43 -29.80 -7.11 29.46
N GLY A 44 -29.97 -7.35 28.16
CA GLY A 44 -31.24 -7.29 27.46
C GLY A 44 -31.79 -5.86 27.30
N GLN A 45 -30.95 -4.84 27.46
CA GLN A 45 -31.36 -3.44 27.28
C GLN A 45 -31.18 -3.01 25.81
N PRO A 46 -32.08 -2.16 25.28
CA PRO A 46 -31.91 -1.59 23.94
C PRO A 46 -30.64 -0.75 23.83
N ALA A 47 -29.82 -1.07 22.84
CA ALA A 47 -28.60 -0.37 22.48
C ALA A 47 -28.52 -0.19 20.96
N SER A 48 -27.56 0.60 20.49
CA SER A 48 -27.40 0.84 19.06
C SER A 48 -25.96 1.18 18.66
N LEU A 49 -25.57 0.78 17.45
CA LEU A 49 -24.30 1.14 16.81
C LEU A 49 -24.53 1.99 15.57
N GLU A 50 -23.65 2.95 15.32
CA GLU A 50 -23.54 3.62 14.03
C GLU A 50 -22.45 2.94 13.20
N LEU A 51 -22.83 2.41 12.04
CA LEU A 51 -21.99 1.55 11.22
C LEU A 51 -21.90 2.03 9.77
N PRO A 52 -20.75 1.89 9.10
CA PRO A 52 -20.63 2.17 7.68
C PRO A 52 -21.42 1.13 6.87
N MET A 53 -22.27 1.60 5.96
CA MET A 53 -23.01 0.78 5.00
C MET A 53 -22.09 0.42 3.82
N THR A 54 -21.23 -0.58 4.02
CA THR A 54 -20.31 -1.07 3.00
C THR A 54 -21.05 -1.86 1.91
N PHE A 55 -20.32 -2.49 0.98
CA PHE A 55 -20.96 -3.42 0.05
C PHE A 55 -21.39 -4.72 0.74
N ALA A 56 -20.66 -5.18 1.77
CA ALA A 56 -21.02 -6.40 2.49
C ALA A 56 -22.29 -6.23 3.34
N ASP A 57 -22.51 -5.06 3.93
CA ASP A 57 -23.74 -4.73 4.68
C ASP A 57 -24.99 -4.75 3.78
N PHE A 58 -24.85 -4.37 2.51
CA PHE A 58 -25.89 -4.59 1.51
C PHE A 58 -25.98 -6.06 1.12
N ALA A 59 -24.84 -6.73 0.88
CA ALA A 59 -24.83 -8.09 0.37
C ALA A 59 -25.42 -9.11 1.36
N ILE A 60 -25.36 -8.87 2.67
CA ILE A 60 -25.92 -9.80 3.67
C ILE A 60 -27.46 -9.85 3.62
N THR A 61 -28.13 -8.79 3.16
CA THR A 61 -29.60 -8.78 2.97
C THR A 61 -30.02 -9.51 1.70
N GLU A 62 -29.07 -9.83 0.83
CA GLU A 62 -29.28 -10.38 -0.50
C GLU A 62 -28.96 -11.88 -0.51
N GLY A 63 -29.98 -12.73 -0.58
CA GLY A 63 -29.83 -14.19 -0.42
C GLY A 63 -28.81 -14.85 -1.37
N ARG A 64 -28.56 -14.26 -2.54
CA ARG A 64 -27.54 -14.71 -3.51
C ARG A 64 -26.10 -14.67 -2.97
N PHE A 65 -25.80 -13.84 -1.97
CA PHE A 65 -24.47 -13.75 -1.37
C PHE A 65 -24.30 -14.61 -0.11
N ARG A 66 -25.35 -15.33 0.34
CA ARG A 66 -25.33 -16.09 1.60
C ARG A 66 -24.10 -16.97 1.80
N LYS A 67 -23.54 -17.55 0.73
CA LYS A 67 -22.34 -18.42 0.80
C LYS A 67 -21.07 -17.69 1.26
N HIS A 68 -21.01 -16.35 1.12
CA HIS A 68 -19.87 -15.51 1.47
C HIS A 68 -19.84 -15.09 2.94
N PHE A 69 -20.83 -15.51 3.72
CA PHE A 69 -20.97 -15.15 5.13
C PHE A 69 -20.90 -16.37 6.03
N ARG A 70 -20.25 -16.23 7.18
CA ARG A 70 -20.25 -17.22 8.26
C ARG A 70 -20.46 -16.52 9.58
N LYS A 71 -21.39 -17.01 10.40
CA LYS A 71 -21.57 -16.51 11.77
C LYS A 71 -20.35 -16.92 12.59
N ALA A 72 -19.71 -15.97 13.26
CA ALA A 72 -18.64 -16.26 14.22
C ALA A 72 -19.28 -16.57 15.59
N PRO A 73 -19.07 -17.77 16.16
CA PRO A 73 -19.45 -18.06 17.54
C PRO A 73 -18.86 -17.03 18.52
N HIS A 74 -19.58 -16.70 19.59
CA HIS A 74 -19.17 -15.64 20.51
C HIS A 74 -17.85 -15.95 21.23
N ASP A 75 -17.59 -17.22 21.52
CA ASP A 75 -16.35 -17.72 22.13
C ASP A 75 -15.12 -17.63 21.21
N THR A 76 -15.30 -17.37 19.91
CA THR A 76 -14.19 -17.14 18.98
C THR A 76 -13.84 -15.66 18.80
N TRP A 77 -14.50 -14.75 19.51
CA TRP A 77 -14.24 -13.32 19.35
C TRP A 77 -12.91 -12.93 19.99
N ASN A 78 -12.09 -12.22 19.23
CA ASN A 78 -10.79 -11.73 19.65
C ASN A 78 -10.41 -10.46 18.87
N ASP A 79 -9.22 -9.93 19.15
CA ASP A 79 -8.69 -8.69 18.58
C ASP A 79 -8.18 -8.84 17.13
N ASP A 80 -8.01 -10.08 16.64
CA ASP A 80 -7.64 -10.35 15.25
C ASP A 80 -8.85 -10.20 14.31
N MET A 81 -10.07 -10.19 14.86
CA MET A 81 -11.28 -9.88 14.10
C MET A 81 -11.43 -8.36 13.92
N VAL A 82 -11.48 -7.89 12.69
CA VAL A 82 -11.53 -6.46 12.37
C VAL A 82 -12.80 -6.11 11.59
N PRO A 83 -13.49 -5.01 11.92
CA PRO A 83 -14.60 -4.51 11.13
C PRO A 83 -14.19 -4.35 9.66
N LEU A 84 -15.02 -4.82 8.73
CA LEU A 84 -14.67 -4.87 7.31
C LEU A 84 -14.23 -3.51 6.75
N ALA A 85 -14.89 -2.43 7.15
CA ALA A 85 -14.57 -1.08 6.70
C ALA A 85 -13.15 -0.64 7.11
N GLU A 86 -12.65 -1.09 8.26
CA GLU A 86 -11.28 -0.84 8.72
C GLU A 86 -10.30 -1.82 8.06
N PHE A 87 -10.69 -3.09 7.94
CA PHE A 87 -9.87 -4.14 7.34
C PHE A 87 -9.43 -3.79 5.90
N ILE A 88 -10.31 -3.17 5.11
CA ILE A 88 -9.99 -2.79 3.73
C ILE A 88 -9.06 -1.56 3.61
N GLU A 89 -8.83 -0.82 4.70
CA GLU A 89 -7.82 0.26 4.76
C GLU A 89 -6.44 -0.29 5.15
N LEU A 90 -6.38 -1.46 5.80
CA LEU A 90 -5.11 -2.12 6.13
C LEU A 90 -4.31 -2.49 4.88
N THR A 91 -2.99 -2.40 4.99
CA THR A 91 -2.06 -2.92 3.99
C THR A 91 -2.08 -4.46 3.94
N ALA A 92 -1.54 -5.05 2.88
CA ALA A 92 -1.52 -6.51 2.73
C ALA A 92 -0.86 -7.23 3.92
N ASN A 93 0.22 -6.66 4.49
CA ASN A 93 0.92 -7.24 5.63
C ASN A 93 0.11 -7.11 6.93
N GLU A 94 -0.62 -6.02 7.11
CA GLU A 94 -1.44 -5.81 8.30
C GLU A 94 -2.68 -6.70 8.32
N ARG A 95 -3.13 -7.18 7.15
CA ARG A 95 -4.25 -8.12 7.03
C ARG A 95 -3.88 -9.55 7.40
N ASP A 96 -2.60 -9.90 7.44
CA ASP A 96 -2.17 -11.26 7.78
C ASP A 96 -2.63 -11.64 9.19
N GLY A 97 -3.20 -12.83 9.33
CA GLY A 97 -3.80 -13.31 10.58
C GLY A 97 -5.10 -12.61 11.01
N ARG A 98 -5.62 -11.63 10.26
CA ARG A 98 -6.85 -10.91 10.62
C ARG A 98 -8.08 -11.45 9.92
N PHE A 99 -9.22 -11.37 10.61
CA PHE A 99 -10.50 -11.92 10.16
C PHE A 99 -11.54 -10.80 9.96
N PRO A 100 -11.86 -10.42 8.71
CA PRO A 100 -12.83 -9.35 8.46
C PRO A 100 -14.24 -9.80 8.81
N TYR A 101 -14.98 -8.93 9.49
CA TYR A 101 -16.39 -9.17 9.82
C TYR A 101 -17.26 -7.92 9.63
N ILE A 102 -18.57 -8.13 9.52
CA ILE A 102 -19.58 -7.09 9.71
C ILE A 102 -20.44 -7.41 10.92
N TRP A 103 -21.03 -6.38 11.53
CA TRP A 103 -22.03 -6.56 12.57
C TRP A 103 -23.38 -6.92 11.96
N ALA A 104 -24.11 -7.80 12.64
CA ALA A 104 -25.50 -8.09 12.38
C ALA A 104 -26.21 -8.38 13.70
N VAL A 105 -27.53 -8.58 13.66
CA VAL A 105 -28.29 -9.10 14.80
C VAL A 105 -28.80 -10.50 14.50
N ASP A 106 -28.88 -11.33 15.53
CA ASP A 106 -29.51 -12.64 15.47
C ASP A 106 -31.05 -12.54 15.60
N PRO A 107 -31.80 -13.66 15.50
CA PRO A 107 -33.26 -13.64 15.66
C PRO A 107 -33.77 -13.13 17.02
N ASP A 108 -32.91 -13.14 18.05
CA ASP A 108 -33.22 -12.69 19.41
C ASP A 108 -32.77 -11.23 19.64
N ASN A 109 -32.34 -10.52 18.58
CA ASN A 109 -31.80 -9.17 18.55
C ASN A 109 -30.46 -8.99 19.28
N HIS A 110 -29.69 -10.06 19.52
CA HIS A 110 -28.33 -9.92 20.04
C HIS A 110 -27.34 -9.62 18.93
N LEU A 111 -26.32 -8.85 19.27
CA LEU A 111 -25.25 -8.48 18.35
C LEU A 111 -24.39 -9.69 17.97
N MET A 112 -24.09 -9.86 16.69
CA MET A 112 -23.26 -10.96 16.19
C MET A 112 -22.24 -10.48 15.16
N ARG A 113 -21.04 -11.06 15.19
CA ARG A 113 -20.02 -10.89 14.16
C ARG A 113 -20.25 -11.89 13.02
N VAL A 114 -20.32 -11.38 11.79
CA VAL A 114 -20.43 -12.19 10.57
C VAL A 114 -19.14 -12.08 9.78
N LEU A 115 -18.38 -13.17 9.71
CA LEU A 115 -17.18 -13.26 8.89
C LEU A 115 -17.52 -13.11 7.41
N VAL A 116 -16.66 -12.40 6.70
CA VAL A 116 -16.80 -12.05 5.28
C VAL A 116 -15.74 -12.79 4.47
N SER A 117 -16.14 -13.45 3.38
CA SER A 117 -15.19 -14.16 2.52
C SER A 117 -14.25 -13.20 1.77
N SER A 118 -13.08 -13.70 1.37
CA SER A 118 -12.08 -12.91 0.64
C SER A 118 -12.62 -12.30 -0.66
N GLU A 119 -13.50 -13.00 -1.38
CA GLU A 119 -14.14 -12.46 -2.59
C GLU A 119 -15.02 -11.26 -2.28
N LEU A 120 -15.75 -11.29 -1.16
CA LEU A 120 -16.62 -10.19 -0.77
C LEU A 120 -15.82 -9.02 -0.18
N VAL A 121 -14.69 -9.28 0.49
CA VAL A 121 -13.70 -8.26 0.86
C VAL A 121 -13.17 -7.55 -0.38
N LYS A 122 -12.76 -8.32 -1.40
CA LYS A 122 -12.28 -7.78 -2.68
C LYS A 122 -13.36 -6.94 -3.37
N ALA A 123 -14.57 -7.46 -3.50
CA ALA A 123 -15.69 -6.73 -4.10
C ALA A 123 -16.01 -5.44 -3.34
N THR A 124 -15.93 -5.45 -2.00
CA THR A 124 -16.12 -4.26 -1.17
C THR A 124 -15.03 -3.22 -1.42
N THR A 125 -13.76 -3.64 -1.50
CA THR A 125 -12.62 -2.77 -1.84
C THR A 125 -12.80 -2.15 -3.22
N GLU A 126 -13.16 -2.96 -4.23
CA GLU A 126 -13.40 -2.48 -5.61
C GLU A 126 -14.55 -1.46 -5.68
N ARG A 127 -15.63 -1.65 -4.90
CA ARG A 127 -16.73 -0.67 -4.85
C ARG A 127 -16.31 0.65 -4.22
N ARG A 128 -15.46 0.63 -3.19
CA ARG A 128 -14.88 1.84 -2.58
C ARG A 128 -14.01 2.57 -3.59
N ASP A 129 -13.10 1.85 -4.23
CA ASP A 129 -12.13 2.46 -5.14
C ASP A 129 -12.84 3.02 -6.37
N PHE A 130 -13.84 2.30 -6.91
CA PHE A 130 -14.70 2.82 -7.96
C PHE A 130 -15.42 4.11 -7.56
N TRP A 131 -15.96 4.17 -6.34
CA TRP A 131 -16.58 5.40 -5.83
C TRP A 131 -15.58 6.57 -5.77
N ARG A 132 -14.37 6.33 -5.26
CA ARG A 132 -13.30 7.34 -5.25
C ARG A 132 -12.93 7.81 -6.66
N THR A 133 -12.88 6.92 -7.65
CA THR A 133 -12.70 7.27 -9.07
C THR A 133 -13.82 8.16 -9.59
N LEU A 134 -15.08 7.82 -9.32
CA LEU A 134 -16.22 8.65 -9.72
C LEU A 134 -16.16 10.06 -9.10
N LYS A 135 -15.81 10.16 -7.81
CA LYS A 135 -15.61 11.46 -7.15
C LYS A 135 -14.53 12.29 -7.83
N PHE A 136 -13.39 11.66 -8.14
CA PHE A 136 -12.31 12.34 -8.84
C PHE A 136 -12.73 12.86 -10.22
N LEU A 137 -13.41 12.03 -11.04
CA LEU A 137 -13.84 12.40 -12.39
C LEU A 137 -14.88 13.54 -12.40
N THR A 138 -15.68 13.66 -11.33
CA THR A 138 -16.75 14.66 -11.20
C THR A 138 -16.32 15.89 -10.40
N GLY A 139 -15.04 16.02 -10.05
CA GLY A 139 -14.53 17.16 -9.28
C GLY A 139 -14.87 17.14 -7.78
N HIS A 140 -15.46 16.07 -7.26
CA HIS A 140 -15.77 15.86 -5.83
C HIS A 140 -14.62 15.18 -5.05
N GLY A 141 -13.49 14.92 -5.70
CA GLY A 141 -12.27 14.40 -5.05
C GLY A 141 -11.39 15.53 -4.52
N THR A 142 -10.46 15.22 -3.61
CA THR A 142 -9.41 16.16 -3.18
C THR A 142 -8.71 16.71 -4.41
N GLN A 143 -9.03 17.95 -4.77
CA GLN A 143 -8.34 18.64 -5.85
C GLN A 143 -6.94 18.91 -5.35
N VAL A 144 -5.95 18.32 -6.02
CA VAL A 144 -4.57 18.71 -5.81
C VAL A 144 -4.50 20.16 -6.27
N ASP A 145 -4.28 21.08 -5.34
CA ASP A 145 -4.07 22.49 -5.65
C ASP A 145 -2.76 22.59 -6.45
N THR A 146 -2.91 22.57 -7.76
CA THR A 146 -1.81 22.58 -8.72
C THR A 146 -1.03 23.89 -8.62
N GLU A 147 -1.67 25.00 -8.22
CA GLU A 147 -0.97 26.27 -7.99
C GLU A 147 -0.10 26.19 -6.74
N GLN A 148 -0.60 25.63 -5.63
CA GLN A 148 0.20 25.41 -4.43
C GLN A 148 1.36 24.45 -4.70
N MET A 149 1.13 23.37 -5.45
CA MET A 149 2.19 22.44 -5.83
C MET A 149 3.25 23.11 -6.71
N VAL A 150 2.83 23.86 -7.73
CA VAL A 150 3.75 24.61 -8.60
C VAL A 150 4.53 25.66 -7.81
N ASN A 151 3.89 26.37 -6.89
CA ASN A 151 4.54 27.36 -6.03
C ASN A 151 5.54 26.71 -5.07
N ALA A 152 5.20 25.56 -4.49
CA ALA A 152 6.11 24.78 -3.63
C ALA A 152 7.35 24.31 -4.42
N VAL A 153 7.14 23.74 -5.62
CA VAL A 153 8.24 23.29 -6.49
C VAL A 153 9.11 24.48 -6.95
N ARG A 154 8.51 25.63 -7.28
CA ARG A 154 9.26 26.86 -7.63
C ARG A 154 10.09 27.36 -6.46
N SER A 155 9.52 27.40 -5.25
CA SER A 155 10.23 27.82 -4.05
C SER A 155 11.40 26.88 -3.74
N GLU A 156 11.18 25.58 -3.84
CA GLU A 156 12.21 24.57 -3.63
C GLU A 156 13.33 24.68 -4.66
N MET A 157 13.01 24.86 -5.95
CA MET A 157 14.01 25.11 -6.99
C MET A 157 14.80 26.40 -6.74
N ALA A 158 14.13 27.49 -6.37
CA ALA A 158 14.78 28.76 -6.08
C ALA A 158 15.75 28.65 -4.90
N GLN A 159 15.36 27.92 -3.84
CA GLN A 159 16.22 27.63 -2.69
C GLN A 159 17.44 26.79 -3.10
N ARG A 160 17.25 25.76 -3.93
CA ARG A 160 18.35 24.92 -4.45
C ARG A 160 19.33 25.70 -5.32
N ILE A 161 18.83 26.56 -6.22
CA ILE A 161 19.67 27.43 -7.05
C ILE A 161 20.45 28.42 -6.18
N THR A 162 19.80 29.03 -5.20
CA THR A 162 20.45 29.96 -4.27
C THR A 162 21.54 29.27 -3.46
N ALA A 163 21.26 28.07 -2.93
CA ALA A 163 22.25 27.27 -2.21
C ALA A 163 23.44 26.86 -3.10
N GLY A 164 23.18 26.47 -4.35
CA GLY A 164 24.22 26.13 -5.32
C GLY A 164 25.08 27.33 -5.72
N LEU A 165 24.49 28.50 -5.92
CA LEU A 165 25.22 29.75 -6.22
C LEU A 165 26.06 30.22 -5.02
N LEU A 166 25.54 30.09 -3.80
CA LEU A 166 26.29 30.43 -2.59
C LEU A 166 27.47 29.48 -2.36
N ALA A 167 27.31 28.18 -2.68
CA ALA A 167 28.40 27.21 -2.66
C ALA A 167 29.50 27.55 -3.69
N MET A 168 29.12 28.02 -4.88
CA MET A 168 30.07 28.51 -5.89
C MET A 168 30.81 29.79 -5.46
N ALA A 169 30.10 30.76 -4.86
CA ALA A 169 30.72 32.00 -4.38
C ALA A 169 31.69 31.78 -3.20
N GLY A 170 31.51 30.69 -2.45
CA GLY A 170 32.41 30.25 -1.37
C GLY A 170 33.68 29.53 -1.83
N GLY A 171 33.96 29.48 -3.14
CA GLY A 171 35.20 28.92 -3.69
C GLY A 171 35.20 27.41 -3.90
N GLN A 172 34.03 26.75 -3.96
CA GLN A 172 33.92 25.34 -4.33
C GLN A 172 33.67 25.17 -5.84
N ASP A 173 34.31 24.16 -6.43
CA ASP A 173 34.22 23.82 -7.85
C ASP A 173 32.78 23.61 -8.35
N ALA A 174 32.56 23.76 -9.66
CA ALA A 174 31.28 23.62 -10.34
C ALA A 174 30.51 22.30 -10.04
N ASN A 175 31.22 21.30 -9.53
CA ASN A 175 30.66 20.03 -9.08
C ASN A 175 29.71 20.15 -7.87
N ALA A 176 29.88 21.18 -7.02
CA ALA A 176 28.99 21.46 -5.89
C ALA A 176 27.62 21.98 -6.34
N LEU A 177 27.58 22.75 -7.44
CA LEU A 177 26.34 23.23 -8.06
C LEU A 177 25.56 22.05 -8.69
N VAL A 178 26.26 21.14 -9.37
CA VAL A 178 25.65 19.91 -9.93
C VAL A 178 25.07 19.04 -8.81
N ALA A 179 25.77 18.86 -7.69
CA ALA A 179 25.26 18.10 -6.54
C ALA A 179 24.00 18.73 -5.91
N ALA A 180 23.99 20.07 -5.75
CA ALA A 180 22.85 20.82 -5.21
C ALA A 180 21.62 20.78 -6.12
N LEU A 181 21.82 20.83 -7.45
CA LEU A 181 20.73 20.74 -8.44
C LEU A 181 20.21 19.31 -8.63
N SER A 182 21.08 18.31 -8.46
CA SER A 182 20.73 16.88 -8.62
C SER A 182 20.02 16.26 -7.41
N GLY A 183 19.86 17.02 -6.31
CA GLY A 183 19.20 16.54 -5.09
C GLY A 183 20.04 15.53 -4.28
N ALA A 184 21.35 15.50 -4.48
CA ALA A 184 22.25 14.67 -3.67
C ALA A 184 22.55 15.36 -2.32
N PRO A 185 22.57 14.64 -1.19
CA PRO A 185 22.94 15.24 0.09
C PRO A 185 24.39 15.75 0.03
N ALA A 186 24.61 16.99 0.45
CA ALA A 186 25.95 17.57 0.53
C ALA A 186 26.77 16.86 1.63
N ALA A 187 27.65 15.96 1.23
CA ALA A 187 28.67 15.38 2.11
C ALA A 187 29.77 16.44 2.37
N LYS A 188 29.97 16.82 3.63
CA LYS A 188 31.12 17.63 4.05
C LYS A 188 32.42 16.86 3.83
N GLY A 189 33.39 17.53 3.21
CA GLY A 189 34.57 16.92 2.60
C GLY A 189 35.70 16.51 3.54
N GLY A 190 36.70 15.86 2.91
CA GLY A 190 37.99 15.52 3.50
C GLY A 190 38.83 14.58 2.62
N ALA A 191 39.51 15.16 1.62
CA ALA A 191 40.79 14.80 0.99
C ALA A 191 41.09 13.37 0.42
N THR A 192 41.68 13.44 -0.78
CA THR A 192 42.59 12.51 -1.50
C THR A 192 42.04 11.25 -2.18
N ALA A 193 42.25 11.24 -3.50
CA ALA A 193 41.91 10.18 -4.44
C ALA A 193 43.00 9.10 -4.50
N ALA A 194 42.60 7.84 -4.36
CA ALA A 194 43.10 6.62 -5.01
C ALA A 194 42.17 5.45 -4.62
N PRO A 195 42.04 4.40 -5.45
CA PRO A 195 40.79 3.66 -5.63
C PRO A 195 40.48 2.82 -4.39
N THR A 196 39.46 3.22 -3.66
CA THR A 196 38.96 2.46 -2.53
C THR A 196 37.66 1.80 -2.93
N THR A 197 37.74 0.47 -3.04
CA THR A 197 36.69 -0.44 -2.57
C THR A 197 35.89 0.25 -1.47
N THR A 198 34.68 0.69 -1.83
CA THR A 198 33.83 1.41 -0.88
C THR A 198 33.49 0.44 0.23
N ALA A 199 34.00 0.77 1.42
CA ALA A 199 33.86 -0.03 2.62
C ALA A 199 32.40 -0.43 2.83
N THR A 200 32.20 -1.73 2.90
CA THR A 200 31.04 -2.40 3.47
C THR A 200 30.70 -1.70 4.79
N PRO A 201 29.44 -1.27 5.03
CA PRO A 201 28.97 -1.07 6.40
C PRO A 201 29.37 -2.33 7.18
N ALA A 202 30.02 -2.19 8.33
CA ALA A 202 30.36 -3.36 9.15
C ALA A 202 29.06 -4.15 9.43
N GLY A 203 28.91 -5.33 8.81
CA GLY A 203 27.71 -6.17 8.91
C GLY A 203 26.74 -6.15 7.70
N TYR A 204 27.06 -5.49 6.58
CA TYR A 204 26.26 -5.63 5.34
C TYR A 204 26.68 -6.87 4.54
N GLU A 205 25.77 -7.82 4.39
CA GLU A 205 25.89 -9.01 3.56
C GLU A 205 24.91 -8.86 2.38
N PRO A 206 25.37 -8.77 1.13
CA PRO A 206 24.48 -8.61 -0.01
C PRO A 206 23.68 -9.90 -0.27
N VAL A 207 22.52 -9.75 -0.91
CA VAL A 207 21.79 -10.89 -1.48
C VAL A 207 22.67 -11.66 -2.45
N TRP A 208 22.58 -12.99 -2.41
CA TRP A 208 23.23 -13.91 -3.35
C TRP A 208 22.30 -15.07 -3.73
N ILE A 209 22.67 -15.83 -4.77
CA ILE A 209 21.84 -16.91 -5.33
C ILE A 209 22.72 -18.13 -5.61
N ASP A 210 22.26 -19.33 -5.24
CA ASP A 210 22.80 -20.60 -5.74
C ASP A 210 22.38 -20.82 -7.21
N THR A 211 22.93 -19.99 -8.10
CA THR A 211 22.57 -19.92 -9.52
C THR A 211 22.50 -21.28 -10.24
N PRO A 212 23.39 -22.28 -9.99
CA PRO A 212 23.29 -23.60 -10.62
C PRO A 212 21.94 -24.31 -10.40
N GLU A 213 21.35 -24.13 -9.22
CA GLU A 213 20.11 -24.77 -8.76
C GLU A 213 18.85 -24.04 -9.27
N CYS A 214 19.01 -22.97 -10.06
CA CYS A 214 17.87 -22.20 -10.58
C CYS A 214 17.05 -23.02 -11.59
N THR A 215 15.73 -23.02 -11.38
CA THR A 215 14.73 -23.72 -12.21
C THR A 215 13.93 -22.80 -13.14
N THR A 216 14.30 -21.51 -13.22
CA THR A 216 13.69 -20.53 -14.14
C THR A 216 12.16 -20.43 -14.00
N CYS A 217 11.69 -20.09 -12.79
CA CYS A 217 10.27 -19.90 -12.50
C CYS A 217 9.78 -18.45 -12.61
N ASP A 218 10.65 -17.51 -13.00
CA ASP A 218 10.40 -16.06 -13.19
C ASP A 218 9.98 -15.26 -11.94
N GLU A 219 9.65 -15.91 -10.82
CA GLU A 219 9.19 -15.27 -9.58
C GLU A 219 10.12 -14.13 -9.09
N CYS A 220 11.43 -14.35 -9.07
CA CYS A 220 12.38 -13.34 -8.55
C CYS A 220 12.50 -12.12 -9.47
N THR A 221 12.49 -12.32 -10.79
CA THR A 221 12.57 -11.24 -11.78
C THR A 221 11.26 -10.46 -11.88
N ASP A 222 10.12 -11.13 -11.69
CA ASP A 222 8.80 -10.49 -11.62
C ASP A 222 8.63 -9.65 -10.35
N ILE A 223 9.21 -10.11 -9.23
CA ILE A 223 9.21 -9.35 -7.97
C ILE A 223 10.02 -8.07 -8.12
N ASN A 224 11.26 -8.14 -8.62
CA ASN A 224 12.06 -6.95 -8.84
C ASN A 224 13.14 -7.13 -9.93
N PRO A 225 12.88 -6.68 -11.18
CA PRO A 225 13.82 -6.81 -12.30
C PRO A 225 15.03 -5.86 -12.20
N LYS A 226 15.05 -4.98 -11.19
CA LYS A 226 16.22 -4.14 -10.90
C LYS A 226 17.20 -4.85 -9.96
N ILE A 227 16.78 -5.92 -9.28
CA ILE A 227 17.62 -6.70 -8.36
C ILE A 227 18.06 -8.01 -9.00
N PHE A 228 17.16 -8.70 -9.69
CA PHE A 228 17.38 -10.01 -10.29
C PHE A 228 17.29 -9.96 -11.81
N ALA A 229 18.12 -10.74 -12.48
CA ALA A 229 18.08 -10.92 -13.92
C ALA A 229 18.46 -12.37 -14.29
N TYR A 230 18.23 -12.74 -15.53
CA TYR A 230 18.65 -14.01 -16.10
C TYR A 230 19.86 -13.83 -17.01
N ASP A 231 20.80 -14.77 -16.93
CA ASP A 231 21.91 -14.87 -17.88
C ASP A 231 21.47 -15.52 -19.21
N ASP A 232 22.42 -15.77 -20.09
CA ASP A 232 22.20 -16.42 -21.38
C ASP A 232 21.79 -17.91 -21.26
N GLN A 233 22.00 -18.52 -20.10
CA GLN A 233 21.60 -19.89 -19.77
C GLN A 233 20.26 -19.96 -19.01
N GLN A 234 19.55 -18.83 -18.90
CA GLN A 234 18.32 -18.67 -18.13
C GLN A 234 18.48 -18.97 -16.62
N LYS A 235 19.67 -18.74 -16.07
CA LYS A 235 19.95 -18.89 -14.64
C LYS A 235 19.90 -17.54 -13.94
N ALA A 236 19.20 -17.49 -12.81
CA ALA A 236 19.00 -16.24 -12.07
C ALA A 236 20.32 -15.79 -11.42
N TYR A 237 20.66 -14.52 -11.57
CA TYR A 237 21.78 -13.87 -10.89
C TYR A 237 21.34 -12.53 -10.30
N VAL A 238 22.13 -12.02 -9.34
CA VAL A 238 21.90 -10.71 -8.74
C VAL A 238 22.46 -9.63 -9.66
N LEU A 239 21.58 -8.86 -10.31
CA LEU A 239 21.93 -7.73 -11.15
C LEU A 239 22.43 -6.54 -10.32
N ASN A 240 21.67 -6.19 -9.27
CA ASN A 240 22.03 -5.11 -8.36
C ASN A 240 21.42 -5.37 -6.97
N PRO A 241 22.22 -5.71 -5.95
CA PRO A 241 21.73 -6.01 -4.60
C PRO A 241 21.12 -4.78 -3.90
N ARG A 242 21.25 -3.58 -4.49
CA ARG A 242 20.67 -2.31 -4.03
C ARG A 242 19.64 -1.75 -5.01
N GLY A 243 19.13 -2.58 -5.93
CA GLY A 243 18.17 -2.18 -6.97
C GLY A 243 16.76 -1.87 -6.46
N GLY A 244 16.47 -2.14 -5.18
CA GLY A 244 15.18 -1.93 -4.55
C GLY A 244 15.21 -2.13 -3.03
N PRO A 245 14.04 -2.08 -2.36
CA PRO A 245 13.93 -2.28 -0.92
C PRO A 245 14.22 -3.73 -0.50
N TYR A 246 14.69 -3.93 0.73
CA TYR A 246 15.03 -5.24 1.29
C TYR A 246 13.82 -6.18 1.32
N ARG A 247 12.60 -5.65 1.48
CA ARG A 247 11.36 -6.45 1.39
C ARG A 247 11.21 -7.23 0.08
N ASP A 248 11.73 -6.71 -1.04
CA ASP A 248 11.61 -7.36 -2.34
C ASP A 248 12.59 -8.54 -2.41
N ILE A 249 13.77 -8.42 -1.79
CA ILE A 249 14.75 -9.49 -1.64
C ILE A 249 14.19 -10.62 -0.78
N VAL A 250 13.63 -10.29 0.39
CA VAL A 250 13.02 -11.29 1.29
C VAL A 250 11.85 -12.01 0.61
N ARG A 251 11.01 -11.25 -0.11
CA ARG A 251 9.89 -11.84 -0.87
C ARG A 251 10.38 -12.76 -1.99
N ALA A 252 11.48 -12.41 -2.67
CA ALA A 252 12.07 -13.27 -3.70
C ALA A 252 12.58 -14.59 -3.11
N ALA A 253 13.21 -14.56 -1.93
CA ALA A 253 13.62 -15.78 -1.23
C ALA A 253 12.43 -16.66 -0.81
N GLU A 254 11.35 -16.06 -0.30
CA GLU A 254 10.13 -16.78 0.07
C GLU A 254 9.39 -17.41 -1.11
N LYS A 255 9.47 -16.79 -2.30
CA LYS A 255 8.78 -17.22 -3.51
C LYS A 255 9.64 -18.08 -4.43
N CYS A 256 10.95 -18.17 -4.16
CA CYS A 256 11.83 -19.02 -4.93
C CYS A 256 11.42 -20.49 -4.80
N THR A 257 10.94 -21.09 -5.89
CA THR A 257 10.49 -22.49 -5.90
C THR A 257 11.62 -23.48 -5.59
N ALA A 258 12.86 -23.10 -5.92
CA ALA A 258 14.06 -23.87 -5.61
C ALA A 258 14.66 -23.52 -4.23
N GLY A 259 14.25 -22.42 -3.59
CA GLY A 259 14.77 -21.99 -2.29
C GLY A 259 16.23 -21.55 -2.30
N ILE A 260 16.71 -21.01 -3.43
CA ILE A 260 18.14 -20.76 -3.71
C ILE A 260 18.57 -19.29 -3.54
N ILE A 261 17.70 -18.43 -3.02
CA ILE A 261 17.96 -16.99 -2.88
C ILE A 261 18.20 -16.69 -1.42
N HIS A 262 19.37 -16.11 -1.13
CA HIS A 262 19.83 -15.81 0.21
C HIS A 262 19.80 -14.30 0.44
N PRO A 263 18.89 -13.76 1.27
CA PRO A 263 18.68 -12.31 1.37
C PRO A 263 19.85 -11.49 1.90
N GLY A 264 20.75 -12.08 2.71
CA GLY A 264 21.81 -11.34 3.40
C GLY A 264 21.24 -10.39 4.45
N THR A 265 21.76 -9.16 4.53
CA THR A 265 21.30 -8.13 5.47
C THR A 265 20.82 -6.86 4.75
N PRO A 266 19.92 -6.07 5.37
CA PRO A 266 19.36 -4.90 4.71
C PRO A 266 20.39 -3.79 4.47
N PHE A 267 20.38 -3.22 3.27
CA PHE A 267 21.21 -2.07 2.95
C PHE A 267 20.67 -0.76 3.56
N ASN A 268 19.34 -0.59 3.60
CA ASN A 268 18.69 0.58 4.17
C ASN A 268 18.21 0.28 5.61
N PRO A 269 18.87 0.82 6.65
CA PRO A 269 18.49 0.56 8.04
C PRO A 269 17.16 1.25 8.44
N ASN A 270 16.66 2.17 7.63
CA ASN A 270 15.43 2.93 7.90
C ASN A 270 14.21 2.41 7.12
N GLU A 271 14.27 1.19 6.58
CA GLU A 271 13.15 0.61 5.85
C GLU A 271 11.97 0.29 6.80
N PRO A 272 10.73 0.70 6.47
CA PRO A 272 9.58 0.39 7.31
C PRO A 272 9.39 -1.12 7.52
N GLY A 273 9.31 -1.56 8.77
CA GLY A 273 9.09 -2.97 9.12
C GLY A 273 10.35 -3.85 9.05
N LEU A 274 11.55 -3.26 9.10
CA LEU A 274 12.82 -3.97 8.95
C LEU A 274 13.02 -5.15 9.90
N ASP A 275 12.67 -5.02 11.18
CA ASP A 275 12.83 -6.10 12.17
C ASP A 275 12.08 -7.38 11.75
N LYS A 276 10.86 -7.22 11.22
CA LYS A 276 10.05 -8.33 10.72
C LYS A 276 10.66 -8.94 9.45
N LEU A 277 11.23 -8.11 8.58
CA LEU A 277 11.89 -8.58 7.35
C LEU A 277 13.17 -9.36 7.67
N ILE A 278 13.96 -8.89 8.63
CA ILE A 278 15.16 -9.61 9.12
C ILE A 278 14.75 -10.96 9.70
N GLN A 279 13.71 -11.01 10.53
CA GLN A 279 13.22 -12.27 11.11
C GLN A 279 12.77 -13.27 10.04
N ARG A 280 12.08 -12.82 8.99
CA ARG A 280 11.66 -13.68 7.87
C ARG A 280 12.85 -14.16 7.03
N ALA A 281 13.84 -13.29 6.82
CA ALA A 281 15.05 -13.62 6.07
C ALA A 281 15.90 -14.71 6.74
N GLN A 282 15.85 -14.86 8.08
CA GLN A 282 16.66 -15.84 8.82
C GLN A 282 16.51 -17.29 8.33
N LYS A 283 15.33 -17.66 7.80
CA LYS A 283 15.10 -19.01 7.27
C LYS A 283 15.86 -19.29 5.97
N TYR A 284 16.32 -18.24 5.30
CA TYR A 284 16.90 -18.27 3.97
C TYR A 284 18.35 -17.75 3.96
N GLN A 285 19.02 -17.66 5.11
CA GLN A 285 20.45 -17.33 5.18
C GLN A 285 21.28 -18.53 4.76
#